data_AF-A0A087HEL0-F1
#
_entry.id   AF-A0A087HEL0-F1
#
_cell.length_a   1.000
_cell.length_b   1.000
_cell.length_c   1.000
_cell.angle_alpha   90.00
_cell.angle_beta   90.00
_cell.angle_gamma   90.00
#
_symmetry.space_group_name_H-M   'P 1'
#
loop_
_entity.id
_entity.type
_entity.pdbx_description
1 polymer ?
#
loop_
_entity_poly.entity_id
_entity_poly.type
_entity_poly.pdbx_seq_one_letter_code
_entity_poly.pdbx_strand_id
1 'polypeptide(L)'
;MRVIFIPNPTWGNHLNIFNLAGLSVEYYRYYDAKTRGLDFEGLLEDLGAAPSGAIVVLQACAHNPTGVDPTFDQWEQIRLIVRSKSLLPFFDNAYQLNFPKHFQGFASGNLDSDAQAVRMFVADGDECLIAQSYAKNMGLYGERIGTLCIVCKSEDVARKVKSQVLHVVRAMYLNPPIHGASIVTTILNNSDMYKDWTTELKGMVDRILNMRQQLYEALQARVHIWARSNDNEQVRA
;
A
#
# COMPACT_ATOMS: atom_id res chain seq x y z
N MET A 1 13.29 -22.87 3.89
CA MET A 1 13.42 -21.43 3.60
C MET A 1 12.01 -20.83 3.69
N ARG A 2 11.81 -19.66 4.29
CA ARG A 2 10.47 -19.04 4.30
C ARG A 2 10.23 -18.39 2.93
N VAL A 3 9.02 -18.59 2.40
CA VAL A 3 8.59 -18.03 1.11
C VAL A 3 7.77 -16.77 1.35
N ILE A 4 7.96 -15.77 0.49
CA ILE A 4 7.20 -14.52 0.49
C ILE A 4 6.56 -14.31 -0.87
N PHE A 5 5.25 -14.08 -0.87
CA PHE A 5 4.45 -13.81 -2.04
C PHE A 5 4.31 -12.31 -2.24
N ILE A 6 4.66 -11.82 -3.43
CA ILE A 6 4.50 -10.40 -3.83
C ILE A 6 3.57 -10.30 -5.05
N PRO A 7 2.80 -9.20 -5.21
CA PRO A 7 1.91 -9.08 -6.35
C PRO A 7 2.68 -9.00 -7.66
N ASN A 8 2.07 -9.49 -8.74
CA ASN A 8 2.59 -9.32 -10.10
C ASN A 8 1.68 -8.38 -10.91
N PRO A 9 2.14 -7.17 -11.27
CA PRO A 9 3.43 -6.54 -10.91
C PRO A 9 3.42 -5.97 -9.48
N THR A 10 4.56 -5.46 -9.01
CA THR A 10 4.69 -4.73 -7.73
C THR A 10 5.78 -3.64 -7.83
N TRP A 11 5.97 -2.81 -6.79
CA TRP A 11 7.15 -1.96 -6.68
C TRP A 11 8.44 -2.78 -6.84
N GLY A 12 9.22 -2.46 -7.88
CA GLY A 12 10.37 -3.27 -8.30
C GLY A 12 11.42 -3.54 -7.22
N ASN A 13 11.50 -2.69 -6.19
CA ASN A 13 12.45 -2.89 -5.09
C ASN A 13 12.02 -3.97 -4.08
N HIS A 14 10.75 -4.43 -4.08
CA HIS A 14 10.33 -5.54 -3.23
C HIS A 14 11.19 -6.79 -3.45
N LEU A 15 11.46 -7.13 -4.72
CA LEU A 15 12.29 -8.27 -5.07
C LEU A 15 13.69 -8.16 -4.45
N ASN A 16 14.33 -7.00 -4.57
CA ASN A 16 15.67 -6.77 -4.02
C ASN A 16 15.68 -6.86 -2.49
N ILE A 17 14.72 -6.21 -1.82
CA ILE A 17 14.63 -6.19 -0.36
C ILE A 17 14.51 -7.62 0.19
N PHE A 18 13.58 -8.41 -0.34
CA PHE A 18 13.30 -9.72 0.21
C PHE A 18 14.35 -10.77 -0.16
N ASN A 19 14.93 -10.70 -1.35
CA ASN A 19 16.06 -11.56 -1.72
C ASN A 19 17.29 -11.27 -0.84
N LEU A 20 17.62 -9.99 -0.59
CA LEU A 20 18.72 -9.62 0.31
C LEU A 20 18.45 -10.01 1.77
N ALA A 21 17.19 -10.08 2.17
CA ALA A 21 16.77 -10.62 3.47
C ALA A 21 16.82 -12.16 3.55
N GLY A 22 17.20 -12.85 2.47
CA GLY A 22 17.31 -14.32 2.41
C GLY A 22 15.97 -15.05 2.30
N LEU A 23 14.91 -14.39 1.82
CA LEU A 23 13.61 -15.01 1.57
C LEU A 23 13.53 -15.51 0.11
N SER A 24 12.78 -16.59 -0.09
CA SER A 24 12.41 -17.02 -1.45
C SER A 24 11.21 -16.22 -1.91
N VAL A 25 11.34 -15.47 -3.00
CA VAL A 25 10.27 -14.61 -3.51
C VAL A 25 9.47 -15.35 -4.57
N GLU A 26 8.16 -15.44 -4.36
CA GLU A 26 7.18 -15.96 -5.32
C GLU A 26 6.18 -14.86 -5.68
N TYR A 27 5.47 -15.04 -6.79
CA TYR A 27 4.48 -14.07 -7.26
C TYR A 27 3.06 -14.61 -7.10
N TYR A 28 2.11 -13.71 -6.85
CA TYR A 28 0.69 -13.97 -7.04
C TYR A 28 0.11 -13.01 -8.08
N ARG A 29 -0.86 -13.49 -8.86
CA ARG A 29 -1.57 -12.69 -9.87
C ARG A 29 -2.27 -11.50 -9.22
N TYR A 30 -2.16 -10.34 -9.87
CA TYR A 30 -2.75 -9.10 -9.36
C TYR A 30 -3.39 -8.25 -10.44
N TYR A 31 -2.69 -7.96 -11.54
CA TYR A 31 -3.21 -7.09 -12.60
C TYR A 31 -3.55 -7.87 -13.86
N ASP A 32 -4.79 -7.73 -14.34
CA ASP A 32 -5.21 -8.26 -15.63
C ASP A 32 -5.09 -7.18 -16.72
N ALA A 33 -4.18 -7.39 -17.66
CA ALA A 33 -3.97 -6.49 -18.79
C ALA A 33 -5.17 -6.40 -19.74
N LYS A 34 -6.05 -7.42 -19.79
CA LYS A 34 -7.23 -7.44 -20.66
C LYS A 34 -8.30 -6.51 -20.13
N THR A 35 -8.65 -6.63 -18.85
CA THR A 35 -9.65 -5.78 -18.19
C THR A 35 -9.07 -4.46 -17.70
N ARG A 36 -7.74 -4.35 -17.61
CA ARG A 36 -7.00 -3.26 -16.96
C ARG A 36 -7.38 -3.09 -15.48
N GLY A 37 -7.85 -4.17 -14.85
CA GLY A 37 -8.34 -4.23 -13.49
C GLY A 37 -7.58 -5.24 -12.64
N LEU A 38 -8.15 -5.55 -11.48
CA LEU A 38 -7.62 -6.57 -10.57
C LEU A 38 -7.95 -7.96 -11.14
N ASP A 39 -6.93 -8.81 -11.32
CA ASP A 39 -7.08 -10.25 -11.54
C ASP A 39 -7.48 -10.91 -10.22
N PHE A 40 -8.73 -10.69 -9.80
CA PHE A 40 -9.20 -11.09 -8.49
C PHE A 40 -9.29 -12.60 -8.34
N GLU A 41 -9.76 -13.30 -9.38
CA GLU A 41 -9.84 -14.77 -9.37
C GLU A 41 -8.45 -15.38 -9.29
N GLY A 42 -7.50 -14.92 -10.11
CA GLY A 42 -6.13 -15.40 -10.07
C GLY A 42 -5.43 -15.11 -8.73
N LEU A 43 -5.71 -13.94 -8.14
CA LEU A 43 -5.22 -13.59 -6.81
C LEU A 43 -5.71 -14.60 -5.76
N LEU A 44 -7.02 -14.90 -5.71
CA LEU A 44 -7.57 -15.83 -4.73
C LEU A 44 -7.05 -17.26 -4.93
N GLU A 45 -6.90 -17.70 -6.18
CA GLU A 45 -6.31 -19.00 -6.53
C GLU A 45 -4.88 -19.12 -6.02
N ASP A 46 -4.03 -18.13 -6.29
CA ASP A 46 -2.61 -18.18 -5.94
C ASP A 46 -2.41 -18.10 -4.43
N LEU A 47 -3.15 -17.23 -3.73
CA LEU A 47 -3.13 -17.19 -2.27
C LEU A 47 -3.72 -18.47 -1.66
N GLY A 48 -4.70 -19.08 -2.32
CA GLY A 48 -5.26 -20.38 -1.96
C GLY A 48 -4.31 -21.56 -2.21
N ALA A 49 -3.35 -21.42 -3.11
CA ALA A 49 -2.31 -22.42 -3.36
C ALA A 49 -1.05 -22.21 -2.49
N ALA A 50 -0.89 -21.04 -1.88
CA ALA A 50 0.26 -20.71 -1.06
C ALA A 50 0.42 -21.69 0.12
N PRO A 51 1.66 -22.12 0.44
CA PRO A 51 1.92 -23.00 1.57
C PRO A 51 1.62 -22.28 2.90
N SER A 52 1.06 -23.01 3.85
CA SER A 52 0.72 -22.48 5.17
C SER A 52 1.94 -21.84 5.85
N GLY A 53 1.76 -20.68 6.48
CA GLY A 53 2.83 -19.92 7.12
C GLY A 53 3.72 -19.12 6.16
N ALA A 54 3.41 -19.09 4.85
CA ALA A 54 4.03 -18.16 3.93
C ALA A 54 3.70 -16.70 4.28
N ILE A 55 4.59 -15.79 3.88
CA ILE A 55 4.38 -14.35 4.04
C ILE A 55 3.71 -13.83 2.76
N VAL A 56 2.73 -12.94 2.89
CA VAL A 56 2.08 -12.30 1.72
C VAL A 56 2.20 -10.80 1.84
N VAL A 57 2.83 -10.17 0.86
CA VAL A 57 2.93 -8.71 0.76
C VAL A 57 1.67 -8.15 0.14
N LEU A 58 1.01 -7.26 0.88
CA LEU A 58 -0.22 -6.59 0.49
C LEU A 58 0.07 -5.08 0.45
N GLN A 59 -0.11 -4.42 -0.68
CA GLN A 59 -0.06 -2.95 -0.70
C GLN A 59 -1.41 -2.43 -0.20
N ALA A 60 -1.39 -1.64 0.89
CA ALA A 60 -2.61 -1.28 1.61
C ALA A 60 -3.60 -0.47 0.74
N CYS A 61 -3.07 0.44 -0.07
CA CYS A 61 -3.81 1.28 -1.01
C CYS A 61 -2.84 1.89 -2.05
N ALA A 62 -3.40 2.44 -3.14
CA ALA A 62 -2.66 3.03 -4.25
C ALA A 62 -1.54 2.12 -4.77
N HIS A 63 -1.90 0.89 -5.14
CA HIS A 63 -0.96 -0.13 -5.57
C HIS A 63 0.05 0.40 -6.60
N ASN A 64 1.33 0.31 -6.29
CA ASN A 64 2.44 0.64 -7.17
C ASN A 64 2.88 -0.61 -7.94
N PRO A 65 2.82 -0.62 -9.29
CA PRO A 65 2.69 0.54 -10.18
C PRO A 65 1.29 0.77 -10.79
N THR A 66 0.32 -0.12 -10.54
CA THR A 66 -0.90 -0.20 -11.36
C THR A 66 -1.94 0.87 -11.04
N GLY A 67 -1.99 1.33 -9.79
CA GLY A 67 -3.05 2.19 -9.23
C GLY A 67 -4.40 1.49 -9.08
N VAL A 68 -4.44 0.16 -9.23
CA VAL A 68 -5.66 -0.66 -9.08
C VAL A 68 -5.66 -1.26 -7.68
N ASP A 69 -6.69 -0.97 -6.89
CA ASP A 69 -6.84 -1.48 -5.53
C ASP A 69 -8.07 -2.41 -5.43
N PRO A 70 -8.05 -3.42 -4.54
CA PRO A 70 -9.24 -4.21 -4.25
C PRO A 70 -10.35 -3.37 -3.62
N THR A 71 -11.58 -3.68 -3.98
CA THR A 71 -12.77 -3.15 -3.31
C THR A 71 -12.88 -3.71 -1.88
N PHE A 72 -13.76 -3.12 -1.06
CA PHE A 72 -14.00 -3.60 0.31
C PHE A 72 -14.38 -5.09 0.37
N ASP A 73 -15.32 -5.52 -0.48
CA ASP A 73 -15.78 -6.92 -0.53
C ASP A 73 -14.69 -7.87 -1.02
N GLN A 74 -13.81 -7.40 -1.90
CA GLN A 74 -12.63 -8.15 -2.33
C GLN A 74 -11.61 -8.26 -1.21
N TRP A 75 -11.34 -7.20 -0.45
CA TRP A 75 -10.48 -7.23 0.72
C TRP A 75 -10.97 -8.22 1.77
N GLU A 76 -12.28 -8.30 1.98
CA GLU A 76 -12.90 -9.27 2.88
C GLU A 76 -12.58 -10.71 2.46
N GLN A 77 -12.73 -11.04 1.18
CA GLN A 77 -12.40 -12.37 0.66
C GLN A 77 -10.89 -12.67 0.73
N ILE A 78 -10.04 -11.69 0.43
CA ILE A 78 -8.58 -11.80 0.57
C ILE A 78 -8.20 -12.11 2.02
N ARG A 79 -8.81 -11.39 2.98
CA ARG A 79 -8.64 -11.63 4.42
C ARG A 79 -9.00 -13.06 4.78
N LEU A 80 -10.18 -13.53 4.36
CA LEU A 80 -10.64 -14.88 4.65
C LEU A 80 -9.66 -15.95 4.13
N ILE A 81 -9.14 -15.81 2.91
CA ILE A 81 -8.15 -16.75 2.37
C ILE A 81 -6.85 -16.71 3.18
N VAL A 82 -6.30 -15.50 3.42
CA VAL A 82 -5.06 -15.32 4.20
C VAL A 82 -5.17 -15.99 5.58
N ARG A 83 -6.31 -15.81 6.25
CA ARG A 83 -6.58 -16.45 7.56
C ARG A 83 -6.74 -17.96 7.44
N SER A 84 -7.56 -18.44 6.51
CA SER A 84 -7.81 -19.88 6.31
C SER A 84 -6.53 -20.67 6.01
N LYS A 85 -5.57 -20.03 5.34
CA LYS A 85 -4.25 -20.58 4.99
C LYS A 85 -3.16 -20.29 6.01
N SER A 86 -3.49 -19.63 7.13
CA SER A 86 -2.53 -19.23 8.15
C SER A 86 -1.32 -18.50 7.54
N LEU A 87 -1.57 -17.64 6.55
CA LEU A 87 -0.52 -16.81 5.94
C LEU A 87 -0.25 -15.60 6.83
N LEU A 88 0.98 -15.10 6.78
CA LEU A 88 1.40 -13.91 7.52
C LEU A 88 1.30 -12.67 6.62
N PRO A 89 0.29 -11.81 6.80
CA PRO A 89 0.16 -10.59 6.02
C PRO A 89 1.24 -9.58 6.39
N PHE A 90 1.92 -9.05 5.37
CA PHE A 90 2.84 -7.93 5.45
C PHE A 90 2.27 -6.79 4.60
N PHE A 91 1.76 -5.75 5.26
CA PHE A 91 1.32 -4.53 4.60
C PHE A 91 2.48 -3.60 4.27
N ASP A 92 2.66 -3.30 2.97
CA ASP A 92 3.40 -2.12 2.53
C ASP A 92 2.44 -0.93 2.47
N ASN A 93 2.74 0.08 3.28
CA ASN A 93 1.88 1.21 3.54
C ASN A 93 2.56 2.55 3.26
N ALA A 94 2.90 2.78 2.00
CA ALA A 94 3.65 3.96 1.57
C ALA A 94 2.77 5.21 1.32
N TYR A 95 1.45 5.03 1.14
CA TYR A 95 0.52 6.06 0.70
C TYR A 95 -0.63 6.33 1.71
N GLN A 96 -0.49 5.88 2.96
CA GLN A 96 -1.50 6.03 4.02
C GLN A 96 -0.89 6.59 5.32
N LEU A 97 -1.71 6.97 6.31
CA LEU A 97 -1.35 7.01 7.73
C LEU A 97 -2.30 6.21 8.63
N ASN A 98 -1.80 5.75 9.78
CA ASN A 98 -2.57 5.14 10.86
C ASN A 98 -2.23 5.79 12.24
N PHE A 99 -3.26 5.93 13.10
CA PHE A 99 -3.32 6.31 14.54
C PHE A 99 -3.41 7.80 14.97
N PRO A 100 -4.27 8.15 15.97
CA PRO A 100 -5.63 7.68 16.22
C PRO A 100 -6.73 8.74 15.95
N LYS A 101 -7.88 8.21 15.57
CA LYS A 101 -9.26 8.71 15.69
C LYS A 101 -9.89 9.66 14.67
N HIS A 102 -9.20 10.43 13.82
CA HIS A 102 -9.91 11.23 12.80
C HIS A 102 -9.08 11.54 11.51
N PHE A 103 -9.37 10.84 10.39
CA PHE A 103 -9.35 11.27 8.97
C PHE A 103 -8.06 11.70 8.16
N GLN A 104 -8.10 11.31 6.85
CA GLN A 104 -7.40 11.73 5.56
C GLN A 104 -6.00 11.26 5.06
N GLY A 105 -5.96 10.38 4.02
CA GLY A 105 -4.81 9.64 3.45
C GLY A 105 -4.51 9.95 1.98
N PHE A 106 -3.34 9.55 1.48
CA PHE A 106 -2.79 10.02 0.19
C PHE A 106 -3.40 9.30 -1.03
N ALA A 107 -4.14 8.19 -0.84
CA ALA A 107 -4.75 7.45 -1.94
C ALA A 107 -6.17 7.96 -2.24
N SER A 108 -7.08 7.92 -1.27
CA SER A 108 -8.48 8.36 -1.44
C SER A 108 -8.78 9.76 -0.90
N GLY A 109 -7.84 10.39 -0.19
CA GLY A 109 -8.14 11.56 0.64
C GLY A 109 -8.80 11.19 1.97
N ASN A 110 -8.90 9.89 2.33
CA ASN A 110 -9.49 9.41 3.58
C ASN A 110 -8.60 8.36 4.27
N LEU A 111 -8.00 8.69 5.43
CA LEU A 111 -7.14 7.78 6.20
C LEU A 111 -7.87 6.53 6.63
N ASP A 112 -9.14 6.64 7.02
CA ASP A 112 -9.89 5.51 7.55
C ASP A 112 -10.24 4.52 6.45
N SER A 113 -10.59 5.03 5.26
CA SER A 113 -10.76 4.22 4.05
C SER A 113 -9.44 3.61 3.59
N ASP A 114 -8.37 4.41 3.52
CA ASP A 114 -7.05 3.92 3.09
C ASP A 114 -6.48 2.91 4.12
N ALA A 115 -6.86 3.01 5.40
CA ALA A 115 -6.50 2.09 6.49
C ALA A 115 -7.35 0.83 6.57
N GLN A 116 -8.45 0.78 5.83
CA GLN A 116 -9.52 -0.17 6.09
C GLN A 116 -9.02 -1.61 5.95
N ALA A 117 -8.24 -1.91 4.91
CA ALA A 117 -7.62 -3.21 4.73
C ALA A 117 -6.79 -3.64 5.96
N VAL A 118 -5.89 -2.78 6.44
CA VAL A 118 -5.06 -3.09 7.61
C VAL A 118 -5.93 -3.31 8.86
N ARG A 119 -6.91 -2.44 9.09
CA ARG A 119 -7.81 -2.53 10.25
C ARG A 119 -8.68 -3.78 10.23
N MET A 120 -9.17 -4.19 9.07
CA MET A 120 -9.93 -5.43 8.90
C MET A 120 -9.11 -6.64 9.34
N PHE A 121 -7.84 -6.71 8.96
CA PHE A 121 -6.95 -7.80 9.36
C PHE A 121 -6.64 -7.75 10.85
N VAL A 122 -6.41 -6.57 11.43
CA VAL A 122 -6.14 -6.43 12.87
C VAL A 122 -7.36 -6.74 13.72
N ALA A 123 -8.58 -6.45 13.23
CA ALA A 123 -9.83 -6.72 13.95
C ALA A 123 -10.06 -8.22 14.23
N ASP A 124 -9.46 -9.11 13.45
CA ASP A 124 -9.50 -10.56 13.69
C ASP A 124 -8.73 -10.97 14.96
N GLY A 125 -7.85 -10.11 15.48
CA GLY A 125 -6.98 -10.40 16.62
C GLY A 125 -5.72 -11.21 16.26
N ASP A 126 -5.47 -11.44 14.98
CA ASP A 126 -4.29 -12.16 14.49
C ASP A 126 -3.13 -11.24 14.10
N GLU A 127 -1.96 -11.83 13.93
CA GLU A 127 -0.70 -11.13 13.71
C GLU A 127 -0.57 -10.57 12.28
N CYS A 128 0.09 -9.43 12.15
CA CYS A 128 0.46 -8.82 10.87
C CYS A 128 1.68 -7.90 11.02
N LEU A 129 2.34 -7.62 9.89
CA LEU A 129 3.42 -6.63 9.79
C LEU A 129 2.93 -5.46 8.94
N ILE A 130 3.34 -4.25 9.30
CA ILE A 130 2.98 -3.02 8.59
C ILE A 130 4.24 -2.15 8.48
N ALA A 131 4.71 -1.91 7.26
CA ALA A 131 5.75 -0.93 6.98
C ALA A 131 5.11 0.36 6.46
N GLN A 132 5.18 1.43 7.24
CA GLN A 132 4.56 2.72 6.93
C GLN A 132 5.62 3.75 6.53
N SER A 133 5.35 4.53 5.48
CA SER A 133 6.22 5.63 5.04
C SER A 133 5.57 6.98 5.24
N TYR A 134 6.35 8.00 5.62
CA TYR A 134 5.91 9.40 5.65
C TYR A 134 6.43 10.23 4.47
N ALA A 135 7.09 9.57 3.50
CA ALA A 135 7.74 10.27 2.40
C ALA A 135 6.76 11.02 1.49
N LYS A 136 5.56 10.45 1.25
CA LYS A 136 4.59 10.98 0.28
C LYS A 136 3.52 11.82 0.95
N ASN A 137 2.91 11.28 2.00
CA ASN A 137 1.80 11.91 2.72
C ASN A 137 2.20 13.20 3.47
N MET A 138 3.46 13.33 3.92
CA MET A 138 4.00 14.51 4.60
C MET A 138 5.12 15.20 3.78
N GLY A 139 5.40 14.73 2.56
CA GLY A 139 6.46 15.28 1.73
C GLY A 139 7.89 15.07 2.27
N LEU A 140 8.07 14.19 3.27
CA LEU A 140 9.35 13.96 3.96
C LEU A 140 10.24 12.95 3.22
N TYR A 141 10.38 13.13 1.90
CA TYR A 141 11.11 12.20 1.03
C TYR A 141 12.56 12.00 1.48
N GLY A 142 13.30 13.10 1.65
CA GLY A 142 14.72 13.11 2.01
C GLY A 142 15.00 12.79 3.48
N GLU A 143 14.02 12.99 4.36
CA GLU A 143 14.15 12.74 5.81
C GLU A 143 14.18 11.26 6.18
N ARG A 144 13.79 10.40 5.23
CA ARG A 144 13.82 8.93 5.36
C ARG A 144 13.06 8.42 6.60
N ILE A 145 11.92 9.03 6.90
CA ILE A 145 11.11 8.67 8.07
C ILE A 145 9.95 7.72 7.72
N GLY A 146 9.81 6.69 8.55
CA GLY A 146 8.83 5.60 8.44
C GLY A 146 8.77 4.80 9.74
N THR A 147 7.83 3.87 9.83
CA THR A 147 7.64 3.00 11.00
C THR A 147 7.41 1.56 10.58
N LEU A 148 7.92 0.62 11.38
CA LEU A 148 7.55 -0.79 11.32
C LEU A 148 6.65 -1.09 12.51
N CYS A 149 5.42 -1.51 12.26
CA CYS A 149 4.50 -2.00 13.27
C CYS A 149 4.33 -3.51 13.11
N ILE A 150 4.42 -4.25 14.23
CA ILE A 150 4.19 -5.69 14.26
C ILE A 150 3.08 -5.94 15.28
N VAL A 151 1.93 -6.37 14.79
CA VAL A 151 0.79 -6.71 15.63
C VAL A 151 0.99 -8.12 16.17
N CYS A 152 0.99 -8.25 17.50
CA CYS A 152 1.24 -9.49 18.21
C CYS A 152 0.00 -9.90 19.02
N LYS A 153 -0.19 -11.20 19.25
CA LYS A 153 -1.36 -11.72 19.99
C LYS A 153 -1.44 -11.30 21.46
N SER A 154 -0.31 -10.90 22.06
CA SER A 154 -0.25 -10.46 23.45
C SER A 154 0.87 -9.46 23.69
N GLU A 155 0.76 -8.72 24.78
CA GLU A 155 1.78 -7.77 25.23
C GLU A 155 3.13 -8.47 25.51
N ASP A 156 3.10 -9.69 26.06
CA ASP A 156 4.31 -10.45 26.33
C ASP A 156 5.06 -10.82 25.04
N VAL A 157 4.33 -11.26 24.00
CA VAL A 157 4.91 -11.53 22.68
C VAL A 157 5.44 -10.23 22.06
N ALA A 158 4.68 -9.14 22.14
CA ALA A 158 5.12 -7.84 21.63
C ALA A 158 6.44 -7.37 22.27
N ARG A 159 6.62 -7.58 23.58
CA ARG A 159 7.87 -7.24 24.29
C ARG A 159 9.05 -8.05 23.79
N LYS A 160 8.85 -9.36 23.57
CA LYS A 160 9.87 -10.28 23.04
C LYS A 160 10.22 -9.95 21.57
N VAL A 161 9.24 -9.67 20.74
CA VAL A 161 9.46 -9.26 19.34
C VAL A 161 10.22 -7.94 19.30
N LYS A 162 9.81 -6.95 20.09
CA LYS A 162 10.48 -5.65 20.18
C LYS A 162 11.95 -5.77 20.55
N SER A 163 12.30 -6.65 21.50
CA SER A 163 13.70 -6.83 21.90
C SER A 163 14.57 -7.39 20.75
N GLN A 164 14.03 -8.33 19.97
CA GLN A 164 14.72 -8.89 18.80
C GLN A 164 14.86 -7.88 17.66
N VAL A 165 13.80 -7.10 17.38
CA VAL A 165 13.85 -6.03 16.38
C VAL A 165 14.89 -4.98 16.74
N LEU A 166 14.96 -4.58 18.02
CA LEU A 166 15.97 -3.63 18.49
C LEU A 166 17.40 -4.18 18.35
N HIS A 167 17.61 -5.50 18.50
CA HIS A 167 18.90 -6.13 18.26
C HIS A 167 19.34 -5.98 16.79
N VAL A 168 18.42 -6.26 15.85
CA VAL A 168 18.65 -6.09 14.41
C VAL A 168 18.93 -4.62 14.07
N VAL A 169 18.07 -3.70 14.51
CA VAL A 169 18.24 -2.25 14.28
C VAL A 169 19.59 -1.75 14.78
N ARG A 170 19.99 -2.18 15.98
CA ARG A 170 21.25 -1.75 16.60
C ARG A 170 22.46 -2.19 15.79
N ALA A 171 22.42 -3.38 15.18
CA ALA A 171 23.47 -3.88 14.32
C ALA A 171 23.47 -3.25 12.92
N MET A 172 22.30 -2.86 12.39
CA MET A 172 22.19 -2.29 11.05
C MET A 172 22.57 -0.81 10.99
N TYR A 173 21.99 0.02 11.86
CA TYR A 173 22.14 1.48 11.79
C TYR A 173 22.09 2.18 13.15
N LEU A 174 22.23 1.42 14.25
CA LEU A 174 22.22 1.89 15.64
C LEU A 174 20.88 2.50 16.10
N ASN A 175 20.49 3.67 15.57
CA ASN A 175 19.25 4.37 15.89
C ASN A 175 18.75 5.18 14.68
N PRO A 176 17.43 5.39 14.53
CA PRO A 176 16.86 6.09 13.38
C PRO A 176 17.10 7.62 13.43
N PRO A 177 17.04 8.32 12.27
CA PRO A 177 17.19 9.78 12.23
C PRO A 177 16.07 10.50 12.97
N ILE A 178 16.44 11.48 13.80
CA ILE A 178 15.49 12.19 14.68
C ILE A 178 14.68 13.28 13.98
N HIS A 179 15.22 13.96 12.96
CA HIS A 179 14.62 15.18 12.42
C HIS A 179 13.23 14.94 11.81
N GLY A 180 13.13 14.03 10.85
CA GLY A 180 11.84 13.62 10.29
C GLY A 180 10.87 13.09 11.35
N ALA A 181 11.36 12.35 12.35
CA ALA A 181 10.52 11.85 13.44
C ALA A 181 9.94 13.00 14.29
N SER A 182 10.74 14.04 14.57
CA SER A 182 10.30 15.24 15.28
C SER A 182 9.25 16.02 14.50
N ILE A 183 9.40 16.16 13.18
CA ILE A 183 8.39 16.82 12.33
C ILE A 183 7.06 16.07 12.39
N VAL A 184 7.10 14.75 12.13
CA VAL A 184 5.92 13.88 12.18
C VAL A 184 5.23 13.99 13.55
N THR A 185 6.00 13.85 14.63
CA THR A 185 5.49 13.91 16.01
C THR A 185 4.86 15.26 16.33
N THR A 186 5.47 16.35 15.86
CA THR A 186 4.97 17.72 16.10
C THR A 186 3.63 17.95 15.40
N ILE A 187 3.52 17.55 14.13
CA ILE A 187 2.29 17.68 13.35
C ILE A 187 1.18 16.80 13.94
N LEU A 188 1.48 15.53 14.27
CA LEU A 188 0.48 14.58 14.74
C LEU A 188 -0.03 14.86 16.17
N ASN A 189 0.78 15.49 17.02
CA ASN A 189 0.40 15.80 18.40
C ASN A 189 -0.22 17.19 18.58
N ASN A 190 -0.22 18.03 17.53
CA ASN A 190 -0.81 19.37 17.56
C ASN A 190 -2.08 19.39 16.70
N SER A 191 -3.23 19.66 17.31
CA SER A 191 -4.54 19.61 16.62
C SER A 191 -4.65 20.58 15.45
N ASP A 192 -4.05 21.76 15.56
CA ASP A 192 -4.10 22.78 14.50
C ASP A 192 -3.19 22.40 13.35
N MET A 193 -1.95 21.99 13.63
CA MET A 193 -1.02 21.51 12.60
C MET A 193 -1.54 20.24 11.91
N TYR A 194 -2.18 19.33 12.66
CA TYR A 194 -2.83 18.16 12.10
C TYR A 194 -3.95 18.54 11.12
N LYS A 195 -4.77 19.53 11.47
CA LYS A 195 -5.85 20.04 10.62
C LYS A 195 -5.31 20.72 9.36
N ASP A 196 -4.25 21.50 9.47
CA ASP A 196 -3.61 22.13 8.33
C ASP A 196 -3.02 21.08 7.39
N TRP A 197 -2.26 20.13 7.95
CA TRP A 197 -1.65 19.05 7.17
C TRP A 197 -2.69 18.17 6.46
N THR A 198 -3.81 17.82 7.12
CA THR A 198 -4.90 17.06 6.46
C THR A 198 -5.56 17.86 5.32
N THR A 199 -5.67 19.17 5.46
CA THR A 199 -6.16 20.07 4.39
C THR A 199 -5.19 20.10 3.21
N GLU A 200 -3.89 20.23 3.46
CA GLU A 200 -2.84 20.20 2.44
C GLU A 200 -2.81 18.85 1.70
N LEU A 201 -2.91 17.76 2.45
CA LEU A 201 -2.96 16.41 1.92
C LEU A 201 -4.15 16.22 0.98
N LYS A 202 -5.34 16.69 1.38
CA LYS A 202 -6.52 16.69 0.51
C LYS A 202 -6.26 17.49 -0.78
N GLY A 203 -5.67 18.67 -0.68
CA GLY A 203 -5.31 19.48 -1.84
C GLY A 203 -4.38 18.74 -2.82
N MET A 204 -3.41 17.97 -2.31
CA MET A 204 -2.55 17.14 -3.15
C MET A 204 -3.32 16.03 -3.88
N VAL A 205 -4.22 15.33 -3.18
CA VAL A 205 -5.05 14.25 -3.75
C VAL A 205 -6.00 14.81 -4.81
N ASP A 206 -6.74 15.87 -4.49
CA ASP A 206 -7.69 16.51 -5.40
C ASP A 206 -7.00 16.95 -6.70
N ARG A 207 -5.76 17.47 -6.60
CA ARG A 207 -4.95 17.81 -7.78
C ARG A 207 -4.60 16.59 -8.63
N ILE A 208 -4.21 15.47 -8.01
CA ILE A 208 -3.88 14.23 -8.74
C ILE A 208 -5.13 13.70 -9.47
N LEU A 209 -6.28 13.66 -8.81
CA LEU A 209 -7.54 13.23 -9.40
C LEU A 209 -7.94 14.12 -10.59
N ASN A 210 -7.82 15.44 -10.43
CA ASN A 210 -8.08 16.39 -11.50
C ASN A 210 -7.15 16.16 -12.72
N MET A 211 -5.86 15.93 -12.51
CA MET A 211 -4.93 15.64 -13.60
C MET A 211 -5.25 14.32 -14.33
N ARG A 212 -5.70 13.29 -13.61
CA ARG A 212 -6.16 12.03 -14.23
C ARG A 212 -7.38 12.26 -15.11
N GLN A 213 -8.36 13.04 -14.62
CA GLN A 213 -9.56 13.38 -15.36
C GLN A 213 -9.24 14.18 -16.63
N GLN A 214 -8.41 15.23 -16.52
CA GLN A 214 -8.00 16.04 -17.66
C GLN A 214 -7.26 15.22 -18.72
N LEU A 215 -6.39 14.29 -18.31
CA LEU A 215 -5.71 13.40 -19.25
C LEU A 215 -6.71 12.49 -19.99
N TYR A 216 -7.66 11.90 -19.26
CA TYR A 216 -8.71 11.06 -19.85
C TYR A 216 -9.53 11.83 -20.89
N GLU A 217 -10.01 13.02 -20.52
CA GLU A 217 -10.80 13.89 -21.42
C GLU A 217 -10.02 14.31 -22.66
N ALA A 218 -8.75 14.71 -22.49
CA ALA A 218 -7.88 15.10 -23.60
C ALA A 218 -7.63 13.94 -24.58
N LEU A 219 -7.48 12.72 -24.08
CA LEU A 219 -7.33 11.52 -24.92
C LEU A 219 -8.62 11.20 -25.66
N GLN A 220 -9.77 11.22 -24.98
CA GLN A 220 -11.08 10.99 -25.62
C GLN A 220 -11.35 12.00 -26.74
N ALA A 221 -11.09 13.29 -26.49
CA ALA A 221 -11.25 14.33 -27.49
C ALA A 221 -10.39 14.08 -28.74
N ARG A 222 -9.15 13.59 -28.58
CA ARG A 222 -8.25 13.27 -29.70
C ARG A 222 -8.65 12.00 -30.46
N VAL A 223 -9.17 10.98 -29.78
CA VAL A 223 -9.70 9.77 -30.43
C VAL A 223 -10.89 10.12 -31.32
N HIS A 224 -11.78 11.02 -30.88
CA HIS A 224 -12.89 11.50 -31.69
C HIS A 224 -12.44 12.31 -32.92
N ILE A 225 -11.34 13.06 -32.82
CA ILE A 225 -10.76 13.77 -33.97
C ILE A 225 -10.20 12.77 -34.99
N TRP A 226 -9.48 11.74 -34.55
CA TRP A 226 -8.92 10.70 -35.42
C TRP A 226 -9.98 9.84 -36.12
N ALA A 227 -11.08 9.51 -35.42
CA ALA A 227 -12.20 8.80 -36.05
C ALA A 227 -12.85 9.65 -37.16
N ARG A 228 -13.06 10.96 -36.91
CA ARG A 228 -13.65 11.88 -37.90
C ARG A 228 -12.73 12.22 -39.08
N SER A 229 -11.41 12.18 -38.90
CA SER A 229 -10.47 12.36 -40.02
C SER A 229 -10.43 11.14 -40.94
N ASN A 230 -10.57 9.94 -40.39
CA ASN A 230 -10.58 8.69 -41.18
C ASN A 230 -11.90 8.49 -41.96
N ASP A 231 -13.03 8.93 -41.41
CA ASP A 231 -14.31 8.93 -42.13
C ASP A 231 -14.32 9.91 -43.32
N ASN A 232 -13.55 11.00 -43.24
CA ASN A 232 -13.43 11.98 -44.33
C ASN A 232 -12.44 11.55 -45.44
N GLU A 233 -11.54 10.59 -45.19
CA GLU A 233 -10.68 10.02 -46.23
C GLU A 233 -11.39 8.93 -47.05
N GLN A 234 -12.40 8.25 -46.50
CA GLN A 234 -13.18 7.25 -47.25
C GLN A 234 -14.22 7.85 -48.21
N VAL A 235 -14.45 9.17 -48.18
CA VAL A 235 -15.38 9.89 -49.09
C VAL A 235 -14.65 10.46 -50.32
N ARG A 236 -13.36 10.14 -50.53
CA ARG A 236 -12.55 10.61 -51.67
C ARG A 236 -11.93 9.51 -52.53
N ALA A 237 -12.57 8.35 -52.63
CA ALA A 237 -12.23 7.31 -53.61
C ALA A 237 -13.31 7.19 -54.69
#